data_AF-A0A2P2IFW0-F1
#
_entry.id   AF-A0A2P2IFW0-F1
#
_cell.length_a   1.000
_cell.length_b   1.000
_cell.length_c   1.000
_cell.angle_alpha   90.00
_cell.angle_beta   90.00
_cell.angle_gamma   90.00
#
_symmetry.space_group_name_H-M   'P 1'
#
loop_
_entity.id
_entity.type
_entity.pdbx_description
1 polymer ?
#
loop_
_entity_poly.entity_id
_entity_poly.type
_entity_poly.pdbx_seq_one_letter_code
_entity_poly.pdbx_strand_id
1 'polypeptide(L)'
;SDDQSRQLWKMQTLTVLSPQQDVEEEDQEFEEELQRNPYNPKTWFLYIASKVESRPVVRNLICERAVKQLPGSYKIWHSYLTDRIKQCDDLCITDRRFEATNNAFERGLTFMHKMPRIWMMYLEFLMRQHILTRTRRTFDLAMMSLPITQHERLWPLYVKFIRQPGVPPETACRIYRRYIMLEPENVEEQIKFLKSVHRLDEAAVLLTKVVNDQNFVSKRGRSKHKLWTELCNLMCKNPLKVSSLKVDAILRGAIRRYTSEIGYLWTSLA
;
A
#
# COMPACT_ATOMS: atom_id res chain seq x y z
N SER A 1 -42.69 10.50 -19.19
CA SER A 1 -41.72 10.18 -20.25
C SER A 1 -40.42 9.64 -19.66
N ASP A 2 -39.76 10.37 -18.75
CA ASP A 2 -38.47 9.97 -18.17
C ASP A 2 -38.46 8.71 -17.30
N ASP A 3 -39.59 8.35 -16.68
CA ASP A 3 -39.65 7.16 -15.81
C ASP A 3 -39.76 5.86 -16.62
N GLN A 4 -40.39 5.92 -17.80
CA GLN A 4 -40.38 4.81 -18.75
C GLN A 4 -38.99 4.63 -19.38
N SER A 5 -38.26 5.71 -19.65
CA SER A 5 -36.87 5.66 -20.15
C SER A 5 -35.90 5.07 -19.10
N ARG A 6 -36.12 5.34 -17.81
CA ARG A 6 -35.35 4.74 -16.71
C ARG A 6 -35.68 3.26 -16.47
N GLN A 7 -36.94 2.86 -16.64
CA GLN A 7 -37.34 1.46 -16.60
C GLN A 7 -36.84 0.69 -17.83
N LEU A 8 -36.88 1.28 -19.02
CA LEU A 8 -36.30 0.72 -20.24
C LEU A 8 -34.77 0.62 -20.15
N TRP A 9 -34.09 1.59 -19.53
CA TRP A 9 -32.65 1.49 -19.24
C TRP A 9 -32.34 0.38 -18.23
N LYS A 10 -33.11 0.25 -17.14
CA LYS A 10 -32.96 -0.86 -16.19
C LYS A 10 -33.21 -2.22 -16.84
N MET A 11 -34.22 -2.33 -17.70
CA MET A 11 -34.53 -3.56 -18.45
C MET A 11 -33.50 -3.88 -19.52
N GLN A 12 -32.93 -2.88 -20.22
CA GLN A 12 -31.84 -3.05 -21.18
C GLN A 12 -30.50 -3.38 -20.51
N THR A 13 -30.24 -2.89 -19.29
CA THR A 13 -29.07 -3.32 -18.52
C THR A 13 -29.21 -4.73 -17.92
N LEU A 14 -30.44 -5.24 -17.80
CA LEU A 14 -30.75 -6.61 -17.40
C LEU A 14 -30.76 -7.59 -18.57
N THR A 15 -30.58 -7.13 -19.82
CA THR A 15 -30.38 -7.98 -21.01
C THR A 15 -28.91 -8.28 -21.29
N VAL A 16 -28.02 -8.06 -20.30
CA VAL A 16 -26.63 -8.47 -20.40
C VAL A 16 -26.50 -9.91 -19.90
N LEU A 17 -26.52 -10.82 -20.86
CA LEU A 17 -26.10 -12.22 -20.80
C LEU A 17 -27.01 -13.14 -19.99
N SER A 18 -27.92 -13.80 -20.71
CA SER A 18 -28.48 -15.10 -20.33
C SER A 18 -27.35 -16.02 -19.83
N PRO A 19 -27.45 -16.64 -18.65
CA PRO A 19 -26.41 -17.53 -18.10
C PRO A 19 -26.14 -18.81 -18.92
N GLN A 20 -26.79 -18.97 -20.06
CA GLN A 20 -26.86 -20.19 -20.87
C GLN A 20 -26.12 -20.11 -22.21
N GLN A 21 -25.50 -18.97 -22.54
CA GLN A 21 -24.72 -18.85 -23.77
C GLN A 21 -23.27 -19.25 -23.49
N ASP A 22 -22.86 -20.35 -24.14
CA ASP A 22 -21.52 -20.96 -24.17
C ASP A 22 -21.24 -21.97 -23.04
N VAL A 23 -22.11 -22.96 -22.82
CA VAL A 23 -21.66 -24.24 -22.23
C VAL A 23 -21.13 -25.07 -23.39
N GLU A 24 -19.81 -25.07 -23.57
CA GLU A 24 -19.15 -25.95 -24.52
C GLU A 24 -19.31 -27.41 -24.04
N GLU A 25 -19.31 -28.41 -24.92
CA GLU A 25 -19.47 -29.83 -24.49
C GLU A 25 -18.45 -30.23 -23.42
N GLU A 26 -17.26 -29.62 -23.45
CA GLU A 26 -16.19 -29.80 -22.47
C GLU A 26 -16.55 -29.28 -21.06
N ASP A 27 -17.54 -28.41 -20.93
CA ASP A 27 -18.00 -27.85 -19.64
C ASP A 27 -19.02 -28.75 -18.95
N GLN A 28 -19.64 -29.65 -19.70
CA GLN A 28 -20.73 -30.47 -19.20
C GLN A 28 -20.27 -31.41 -18.08
N GLU A 29 -19.06 -31.98 -18.20
CA GLU A 29 -18.46 -32.83 -17.16
C GLU A 29 -18.30 -32.06 -15.83
N PHE A 30 -17.80 -30.83 -15.90
CA PHE A 30 -17.63 -29.98 -14.72
C PHE A 30 -18.98 -29.55 -14.14
N GLU A 31 -19.94 -29.18 -14.98
CA GLU A 31 -21.27 -28.76 -14.53
C GLU A 31 -22.03 -29.90 -13.85
N GLU A 32 -21.94 -31.13 -14.36
CA GLU A 32 -22.54 -32.31 -13.71
C GLU A 32 -21.90 -32.61 -12.34
N GLU A 33 -20.58 -32.52 -12.23
CA GLU A 33 -19.87 -32.74 -10.96
C GLU A 33 -20.21 -31.63 -9.95
N LEU A 34 -20.30 -30.38 -10.40
CA LEU A 34 -20.68 -29.25 -9.57
C LEU A 34 -22.16 -29.26 -9.17
N GLN A 35 -23.06 -29.82 -9.99
CA GLN A 35 -24.44 -30.07 -9.60
C GLN A 35 -24.52 -31.11 -8.48
N ARG A 36 -23.70 -32.17 -8.55
CA ARG A 36 -23.63 -33.19 -7.49
C ARG A 36 -23.01 -32.64 -6.20
N ASN A 37 -21.94 -31.86 -6.31
CA ASN A 37 -21.25 -31.28 -5.16
C ASN A 37 -20.74 -29.84 -5.42
N PRO A 38 -21.58 -28.82 -5.14
CA PRO A 38 -21.23 -27.42 -5.36
C PRO A 38 -20.08 -26.90 -4.50
N TYR A 39 -19.76 -27.58 -3.39
CA TYR A 39 -18.78 -27.13 -2.40
C TYR A 39 -17.39 -27.75 -2.62
N ASN A 40 -17.14 -28.47 -3.72
CA ASN A 40 -15.84 -29.04 -4.01
C ASN A 40 -14.88 -27.98 -4.59
N PRO A 41 -13.86 -27.51 -3.85
CA PRO A 41 -12.95 -26.47 -4.35
C PRO A 41 -12.05 -26.97 -5.48
N LYS A 42 -11.81 -28.29 -5.60
CA LYS A 42 -10.94 -28.85 -6.65
C LYS A 42 -11.60 -28.77 -8.02
N THR A 43 -12.85 -29.18 -8.11
CA THR A 43 -13.65 -29.13 -9.35
C THR A 43 -13.76 -27.70 -9.87
N TRP A 44 -14.11 -26.75 -8.99
CA TRP A 44 -14.11 -25.33 -9.33
C TRP A 44 -12.75 -24.81 -9.82
N PHE A 45 -11.66 -25.22 -9.17
CA PHE A 45 -10.33 -24.78 -9.55
C PHE A 45 -9.91 -25.35 -10.92
N LEU A 46 -10.19 -26.63 -11.19
CA LEU A 46 -9.93 -27.25 -12.49
C LEU A 46 -10.76 -26.61 -13.59
N TYR A 47 -12.04 -26.32 -13.33
CA TYR A 47 -12.91 -25.64 -14.29
C TYR A 47 -12.40 -24.22 -14.62
N ILE A 48 -11.94 -23.46 -13.61
CA ILE A 48 -11.31 -22.15 -13.87
C ILE A 48 -10.01 -22.31 -14.66
N ALA A 49 -9.24 -23.35 -14.41
CA ALA A 49 -7.97 -23.61 -15.09
C ALA A 49 -8.14 -24.06 -16.55
N SER A 50 -9.17 -24.83 -16.89
CA SER A 50 -9.46 -25.22 -18.27
C SER A 50 -9.83 -24.01 -19.13
N LYS A 51 -10.52 -23.02 -18.54
CA LYS A 51 -10.98 -21.81 -19.24
C LYS A 51 -9.98 -20.66 -19.27
N VAL A 52 -8.69 -20.88 -19.01
CA VAL A 52 -7.68 -19.80 -18.97
C VAL A 52 -7.58 -19.05 -20.30
N GLU A 53 -7.76 -19.71 -21.45
CA GLU A 53 -7.65 -19.06 -22.77
C GLU A 53 -8.97 -18.45 -23.27
N SER A 54 -10.07 -18.70 -22.56
CA SER A 54 -11.39 -18.21 -22.96
C SER A 54 -11.56 -16.69 -22.76
N ARG A 55 -12.64 -16.15 -23.32
CA ARG A 55 -12.98 -14.72 -23.21
C ARG A 55 -13.05 -14.31 -21.74
N PRO A 56 -12.52 -13.12 -21.35
CA PRO A 56 -12.54 -12.67 -19.96
C PRO A 56 -13.91 -12.70 -19.32
N VAL A 57 -14.98 -12.37 -20.05
CA VAL A 57 -16.36 -12.37 -19.56
C VAL A 57 -16.79 -13.75 -19.05
N VAL A 58 -16.42 -14.83 -19.76
CA VAL A 58 -16.75 -16.22 -19.39
C VAL A 58 -15.98 -16.63 -18.13
N ARG A 59 -14.65 -16.40 -18.11
CA ARG A 59 -13.80 -16.69 -16.94
C ARG A 59 -14.31 -15.99 -15.68
N ASN A 60 -14.74 -14.75 -15.83
CA ASN A 60 -15.29 -13.94 -14.76
C ASN A 60 -16.61 -14.49 -14.23
N LEU A 61 -17.50 -14.95 -15.11
CA LEU A 61 -18.78 -15.55 -14.73
C LEU A 61 -18.57 -16.82 -13.90
N ILE A 62 -17.67 -17.70 -14.34
CA ILE A 62 -17.32 -18.94 -13.63
C ILE A 62 -16.73 -18.61 -12.26
N CYS A 63 -15.80 -17.65 -12.18
CA CYS A 63 -15.23 -17.21 -10.91
C CYS A 63 -16.28 -16.62 -9.96
N GLU A 64 -17.22 -15.81 -10.46
CA GLU A 64 -18.31 -15.25 -9.65
C GLU A 64 -19.24 -16.34 -9.11
N ARG A 65 -19.51 -17.39 -9.90
CA ARG A 65 -20.26 -18.56 -9.44
C ARG A 65 -19.48 -19.31 -8.36
N ALA A 66 -18.19 -19.57 -8.59
CA ALA A 66 -17.33 -20.29 -7.67
C ALA A 66 -17.22 -19.58 -6.32
N VAL A 67 -17.01 -18.27 -6.32
CA VAL A 67 -16.90 -17.45 -5.10
C VAL A 67 -18.21 -17.39 -4.33
N LYS A 68 -19.37 -17.40 -5.00
CA LYS A 68 -20.67 -17.45 -4.33
C LYS A 68 -20.85 -18.75 -3.55
N GLN A 69 -20.41 -19.88 -4.09
CA GLN A 69 -20.48 -21.17 -3.41
C GLN A 69 -19.38 -21.35 -2.36
N LEU A 70 -18.18 -20.84 -2.63
CA LEU A 70 -16.98 -21.03 -1.81
C LEU A 70 -16.31 -19.69 -1.46
N PRO A 71 -16.95 -18.84 -0.65
CA PRO A 71 -16.43 -17.51 -0.32
C PRO A 71 -15.13 -17.54 0.50
N GLY A 72 -14.83 -18.65 1.19
CA GLY A 72 -13.60 -18.81 1.98
C GLY A 72 -12.40 -19.35 1.21
N SER A 73 -12.56 -19.74 -0.07
CA SER A 73 -11.48 -20.40 -0.81
C SER A 73 -10.44 -19.38 -1.30
N TYR A 74 -9.29 -19.33 -0.60
CA TYR A 74 -8.17 -18.46 -0.96
C TYR A 74 -7.69 -18.67 -2.40
N LYS A 75 -7.60 -19.93 -2.86
CA LYS A 75 -7.07 -20.24 -4.19
C LYS A 75 -7.96 -19.67 -5.31
N ILE A 76 -9.28 -19.82 -5.17
CA ILE A 76 -10.26 -19.32 -6.14
C ILE A 76 -10.19 -17.80 -6.19
N TRP A 77 -10.24 -17.15 -5.03
CA TRP A 77 -10.14 -15.70 -4.95
C TRP A 77 -8.81 -15.15 -5.49
N HIS A 78 -7.68 -15.76 -5.12
CA HIS A 78 -6.37 -15.33 -5.61
C HIS A 78 -6.29 -15.44 -7.13
N SER A 79 -6.74 -16.55 -7.71
CA SER A 79 -6.80 -16.73 -9.17
C SER A 79 -7.68 -15.66 -9.81
N TYR A 80 -8.90 -15.50 -9.29
CA TYR A 80 -9.88 -14.55 -9.80
C TYR A 80 -9.38 -13.10 -9.76
N LEU A 81 -8.86 -12.65 -8.62
CA LEU A 81 -8.35 -11.29 -8.45
C LEU A 81 -7.09 -11.03 -9.28
N THR A 82 -6.23 -12.04 -9.47
CA THR A 82 -5.07 -11.92 -10.35
C THR A 82 -5.52 -11.74 -11.81
N ASP A 83 -6.50 -12.52 -12.26
CA ASP A 83 -7.01 -12.39 -13.63
C ASP A 83 -7.71 -11.03 -13.84
N ARG A 84 -8.46 -10.55 -12.85
CA ARG A 84 -9.07 -9.22 -12.86
C ARG A 84 -8.06 -8.09 -12.99
N ILE A 85 -6.92 -8.17 -12.29
CA ILE A 85 -5.84 -7.19 -12.43
C ILE A 85 -5.29 -7.22 -13.86
N LYS A 86 -5.01 -8.41 -14.42
CA LYS A 86 -4.51 -8.56 -15.79
C LYS A 86 -5.45 -7.95 -16.83
N GLN A 87 -6.76 -8.12 -16.64
CA GLN A 87 -7.78 -7.52 -17.51
C GLN A 87 -7.77 -5.98 -17.51
N CYS A 88 -7.09 -5.35 -16.55
CA CYS A 88 -6.98 -3.89 -16.40
C CYS A 88 -5.63 -3.33 -16.85
N ASP A 89 -4.62 -4.15 -17.14
CA ASP A 89 -3.25 -3.67 -17.38
C ASP A 89 -3.15 -2.79 -18.66
N ASP A 90 -3.94 -3.08 -19.70
CA ASP A 90 -3.93 -2.34 -20.98
C ASP A 90 -4.95 -1.18 -21.07
N LEU A 91 -5.66 -0.89 -19.97
CA LEU A 91 -6.80 0.03 -19.98
C LEU A 91 -6.50 1.36 -19.27
N CYS A 92 -7.23 2.39 -19.66
CA CYS A 92 -7.20 3.66 -18.94
C CYS A 92 -7.80 3.50 -17.53
N ILE A 93 -7.21 4.20 -16.56
CA ILE A 93 -7.59 4.15 -15.13
C ILE A 93 -9.08 4.47 -14.89
N THR A 94 -9.68 5.28 -15.77
CA THR A 94 -11.10 5.69 -15.68
C THR A 94 -12.08 4.61 -16.15
N ASP A 95 -11.60 3.49 -16.71
CA ASP A 95 -12.47 2.41 -17.17
C ASP A 95 -13.25 1.78 -15.99
N ARG A 96 -14.52 1.44 -16.24
CA ARG A 96 -15.40 0.72 -15.33
C ARG A 96 -14.79 -0.58 -14.79
N ARG A 97 -13.86 -1.21 -15.54
CA ARG A 97 -13.19 -2.44 -15.10
C ARG A 97 -12.35 -2.24 -13.84
N PHE A 98 -11.74 -1.07 -13.66
CA PHE A 98 -11.00 -0.77 -12.43
C PHE A 98 -11.92 -0.78 -11.21
N GLU A 99 -13.10 -0.15 -11.31
CA GLU A 99 -14.06 -0.13 -10.22
C GLU A 99 -14.68 -1.51 -9.96
N ALA A 100 -14.93 -2.30 -11.02
CA ALA A 100 -15.37 -3.68 -10.88
C ALA A 100 -14.34 -4.54 -10.13
N THR A 101 -13.06 -4.36 -10.44
CA THR A 101 -11.96 -5.04 -9.74
C THR A 101 -11.81 -4.56 -8.30
N ASN A 102 -11.94 -3.26 -8.03
CA ASN A 102 -11.95 -2.72 -6.67
C ASN A 102 -13.08 -3.34 -5.83
N ASN A 103 -14.29 -3.42 -6.38
CA ASN A 103 -15.44 -4.06 -5.73
C ASN A 103 -15.22 -5.57 -5.50
N ALA A 104 -14.53 -6.26 -6.42
CA ALA A 104 -14.16 -7.67 -6.22
C ALA A 104 -13.18 -7.83 -5.05
N PHE A 105 -12.18 -6.96 -4.93
CA PHE A 105 -11.26 -6.95 -3.79
C PHE A 105 -11.98 -6.70 -2.47
N GLU A 106 -12.85 -5.69 -2.39
CA GLU A 106 -13.58 -5.36 -1.17
C GLU A 106 -14.50 -6.50 -0.70
N ARG A 107 -15.17 -7.17 -1.64
CA ARG A 107 -15.94 -8.41 -1.33
C ARG A 107 -15.03 -9.53 -0.85
N GLY A 108 -13.91 -9.78 -1.53
CA GLY A 108 -12.98 -10.84 -1.15
C GLY A 108 -12.38 -10.62 0.23
N LEU A 109 -12.04 -9.39 0.57
CA LEU A 109 -11.49 -9.02 1.87
C LEU A 109 -12.48 -9.19 3.02
N THR A 110 -13.79 -9.15 2.76
CA THR A 110 -14.80 -9.48 3.79
C THR A 110 -14.59 -10.90 4.34
N PHE A 111 -14.23 -11.86 3.48
CA PHE A 111 -14.00 -13.25 3.87
C PHE A 111 -12.52 -13.55 4.20
N MET A 112 -11.57 -12.93 3.48
CA MET A 112 -10.13 -13.22 3.59
C MET A 112 -9.32 -12.11 4.25
N HIS A 113 -9.91 -11.32 5.16
CA HIS A 113 -9.24 -10.19 5.81
C HIS A 113 -7.91 -10.54 6.51
N LYS A 114 -7.69 -11.81 6.90
CA LYS A 114 -6.47 -12.28 7.55
C LYS A 114 -5.33 -12.63 6.58
N MET A 115 -5.54 -12.57 5.26
CA MET A 115 -4.59 -13.02 4.25
C MET A 115 -3.77 -11.84 3.70
N PRO A 116 -2.46 -11.72 4.02
CA PRO A 116 -1.65 -10.57 3.61
C PRO A 116 -1.49 -10.41 2.10
N ARG A 117 -1.46 -11.53 1.38
CA ARG A 117 -1.21 -11.52 -0.06
C ARG A 117 -2.29 -10.78 -0.83
N ILE A 118 -3.56 -10.98 -0.45
CA ILE A 118 -4.70 -10.29 -1.07
C ILE A 118 -4.63 -8.79 -0.78
N TRP A 119 -4.29 -8.41 0.46
CA TRP A 119 -4.08 -6.99 0.81
C TRP A 119 -2.96 -6.36 -0.01
N MET A 120 -1.80 -7.00 -0.12
CA MET A 120 -0.68 -6.47 -0.91
C MET A 120 -1.07 -6.27 -2.37
N MET A 121 -1.75 -7.26 -2.98
CA MET A 121 -2.26 -7.13 -4.36
C MET A 121 -3.22 -5.95 -4.50
N TYR A 122 -4.16 -5.78 -3.56
CA TYR A 122 -5.12 -4.68 -3.62
C TYR A 122 -4.45 -3.32 -3.45
N LEU A 123 -3.52 -3.20 -2.51
CA LEU A 123 -2.79 -1.96 -2.24
C LEU A 123 -1.92 -1.56 -3.44
N GLU A 124 -1.21 -2.50 -4.04
CA GLU A 124 -0.44 -2.26 -5.26
C GLU A 124 -1.35 -1.83 -6.42
N PHE A 125 -2.52 -2.47 -6.56
CA PHE A 125 -3.50 -2.10 -7.58
C PHE A 125 -4.06 -0.68 -7.38
N LEU A 126 -4.42 -0.31 -6.15
CA LEU A 126 -4.88 1.05 -5.83
C LEU A 126 -3.79 2.11 -6.04
N MET A 127 -2.53 1.78 -5.71
CA MET A 127 -1.40 2.68 -5.96
C MET A 127 -1.20 2.98 -7.45
N ARG A 128 -1.57 2.07 -8.36
CA ARG A 128 -1.56 2.33 -9.82
C ARG A 128 -2.66 3.30 -10.26
N GLN A 129 -3.80 3.33 -9.55
CA GLN A 129 -4.93 4.22 -9.86
C GLN A 129 -4.71 5.66 -9.36
N HIS A 130 -3.71 5.89 -8.51
CA HIS A 130 -3.40 7.20 -7.90
C HIS A 130 -4.57 7.83 -7.09
N ILE A 131 -5.52 7.02 -6.61
CA ILE A 131 -6.63 7.50 -5.76
C ILE A 131 -6.16 7.59 -4.30
N LEU A 132 -5.57 8.72 -3.93
CA LEU A 132 -4.87 8.90 -2.65
C LEU A 132 -5.75 8.60 -1.42
N THR A 133 -6.96 9.15 -1.36
CA THR A 133 -7.84 9.01 -0.19
C THR A 133 -8.27 7.56 0.02
N ARG A 134 -8.65 6.87 -1.06
CA ARG A 134 -9.03 5.44 -1.01
C ARG A 134 -7.83 4.60 -0.59
N THR A 135 -6.69 4.78 -1.27
CA THR A 135 -5.44 4.06 -0.98
C THR A 135 -5.02 4.20 0.47
N ARG A 136 -4.99 5.42 1.03
CA ARG A 136 -4.65 5.65 2.44
C ARG A 136 -5.59 4.92 3.39
N ARG A 137 -6.91 5.04 3.18
CA ARG A 137 -7.92 4.35 4.00
C ARG A 137 -7.74 2.84 3.94
N THR A 138 -7.49 2.29 2.75
CA THR A 138 -7.25 0.86 2.56
C THR A 138 -5.97 0.39 3.26
N PHE A 139 -4.88 1.18 3.23
CA PHE A 139 -3.67 0.88 4.01
C PHE A 139 -3.96 0.85 5.51
N ASP A 140 -4.69 1.85 6.02
CA ASP A 140 -5.05 1.90 7.42
C ASP A 140 -5.93 0.71 7.83
N LEU A 141 -6.89 0.30 6.97
CA LEU A 141 -7.70 -0.90 7.16
C LEU A 141 -6.85 -2.18 7.15
N ALA A 142 -5.93 -2.34 6.21
CA ALA A 142 -5.05 -3.50 6.13
C ALA A 142 -4.22 -3.65 7.41
N MET A 143 -3.70 -2.55 7.94
CA MET A 143 -2.92 -2.51 9.18
C MET A 143 -3.76 -2.81 10.42
N MET A 144 -5.06 -2.54 10.39
CA MET A 144 -5.99 -2.91 11.46
C MET A 144 -6.43 -4.38 11.37
N SER A 145 -6.63 -4.90 10.16
CA SER A 145 -7.11 -6.27 9.94
C SER A 145 -6.02 -7.33 10.11
N LEU A 146 -4.76 -7.00 9.83
CA LEU A 146 -3.65 -7.95 9.90
C LEU A 146 -2.90 -7.85 11.25
N PRO A 147 -2.44 -9.00 11.80
CA PRO A 147 -1.53 -9.04 12.93
C PRO A 147 -0.25 -8.22 12.71
N ILE A 148 0.30 -7.68 13.80
CA ILE A 148 1.51 -6.85 13.78
C ILE A 148 2.73 -7.55 13.17
N THR A 149 2.82 -8.87 13.30
CA THR A 149 3.87 -9.71 12.71
C THR A 149 3.91 -9.67 11.18
N GLN A 150 2.83 -9.21 10.54
CA GLN A 150 2.72 -9.11 9.08
C GLN A 150 2.95 -7.68 8.58
N HIS A 151 3.04 -6.70 9.49
CA HIS A 151 3.20 -5.29 9.14
C HIS A 151 4.52 -5.00 8.43
N GLU A 152 5.58 -5.77 8.72
CA GLU A 152 6.88 -5.69 8.03
C GLU A 152 6.76 -5.81 6.51
N ARG A 153 5.75 -6.54 6.01
CA ARG A 153 5.50 -6.70 4.57
C ARG A 153 4.69 -5.53 3.98
N LEU A 154 3.86 -4.88 4.78
CA LEU A 154 3.02 -3.77 4.34
C LEU A 154 3.75 -2.43 4.38
N TRP A 155 4.64 -2.22 5.34
CA TRP A 155 5.35 -0.96 5.51
C TRP A 155 6.17 -0.52 4.27
N PRO A 156 6.94 -1.40 3.59
CA PRO A 156 7.65 -1.01 2.37
C PRO A 156 6.70 -0.49 1.29
N LEU A 157 5.51 -1.09 1.13
CA LEU A 157 4.48 -0.62 0.21
C LEU A 157 3.90 0.72 0.64
N TYR A 158 3.64 0.91 1.95
CA TYR A 158 3.10 2.16 2.46
C TYR A 158 4.12 3.31 2.32
N VAL A 159 5.40 3.05 2.58
CA VAL A 159 6.50 4.01 2.35
C VAL A 159 6.63 4.34 0.86
N LYS A 160 6.48 3.36 -0.03
CA LYS A 160 6.47 3.59 -1.48
C LYS A 160 5.30 4.50 -1.89
N PHE A 161 4.11 4.30 -1.32
CA PHE A 161 2.94 5.17 -1.56
C PHE A 161 3.20 6.60 -1.11
N ILE A 162 3.75 6.81 0.08
CA ILE A 162 4.02 8.14 0.63
C ILE A 162 5.03 8.95 -0.22
N ARG A 163 5.95 8.24 -0.90
CA ARG A 163 6.93 8.84 -1.79
C ARG A 163 6.38 9.25 -3.15
N GLN A 164 5.18 8.81 -3.50
CA GLN A 164 4.58 9.18 -4.78
C GLN A 164 4.24 10.68 -4.80
N PRO A 165 4.41 11.34 -5.96
CA PRO A 165 4.00 12.73 -6.12
C PRO A 165 2.48 12.85 -5.93
N GLY A 166 2.06 13.88 -5.20
CA GLY A 166 0.64 14.16 -4.91
C GLY A 166 0.19 13.86 -3.49
N VAL A 167 0.95 13.05 -2.73
CA VAL A 167 0.63 12.83 -1.30
C VAL A 167 0.95 14.09 -0.48
N PRO A 168 0.00 14.62 0.31
CA PRO A 168 0.27 15.76 1.17
C PRO A 168 1.39 15.47 2.18
N PRO A 169 2.35 16.39 2.36
CA PRO A 169 3.52 16.17 3.21
C PRO A 169 3.14 15.90 4.68
N GLU A 170 2.03 16.46 5.16
CA GLU A 170 1.55 16.24 6.52
C GLU A 170 1.07 14.80 6.73
N THR A 171 0.38 14.24 5.73
CA THR A 171 -0.05 12.83 5.75
C THR A 171 1.16 11.92 5.79
N ALA A 172 2.15 12.20 4.95
CA ALA A 172 3.42 11.48 4.93
C ALA A 172 4.11 11.49 6.30
N CYS A 173 4.22 12.66 6.93
CA CYS A 173 4.87 12.83 8.23
C CYS A 173 4.16 12.03 9.32
N ARG A 174 2.81 12.04 9.33
CA ARG A 174 2.02 11.24 10.30
C ARG A 174 2.27 9.75 10.16
N ILE A 175 2.32 9.24 8.92
CA ILE A 175 2.54 7.81 8.68
C ILE A 175 3.99 7.41 9.05
N TYR A 176 4.98 8.23 8.70
CA TYR A 176 6.36 7.98 9.11
C TYR A 176 6.55 7.97 10.64
N ARG A 177 5.86 8.86 11.38
CA ARG A 177 5.88 8.83 12.86
C ARG A 177 5.36 7.50 13.41
N ARG A 178 4.30 6.95 12.81
CA ARG A 178 3.77 5.62 13.17
C ARG A 178 4.75 4.50 12.80
N TYR A 179 5.41 4.60 11.65
CA TYR A 179 6.39 3.60 11.20
C TYR A 179 7.57 3.46 12.16
N ILE A 180 8.12 4.58 12.64
CA ILE A 180 9.26 4.60 13.57
C ILE A 180 8.93 4.03 14.94
N MET A 181 7.67 4.14 15.39
CA MET A 181 7.25 3.49 16.63
C MET A 181 7.37 1.96 16.56
N LEU A 182 7.29 1.38 15.36
CA LEU A 182 7.46 -0.06 15.15
C LEU A 182 8.91 -0.42 14.80
N GLU A 183 9.52 0.30 13.86
CA GLU A 183 10.86 0.04 13.36
C GLU A 183 11.76 1.29 13.56
N PRO A 184 12.33 1.46 14.77
CA PRO A 184 13.18 2.62 15.08
C PRO A 184 14.48 2.65 14.27
N GLU A 185 14.87 1.55 13.65
CA GLU A 185 16.08 1.47 12.81
C GLU A 185 15.97 2.29 11.52
N ASN A 186 14.75 2.51 11.01
CA ASN A 186 14.52 3.17 9.73
C ASN A 186 14.33 4.70 9.85
N VAL A 187 14.67 5.31 10.99
CA VAL A 187 14.53 6.76 11.23
C VAL A 187 15.32 7.59 10.21
N GLU A 188 16.48 7.10 9.73
CA GLU A 188 17.27 7.79 8.72
C GLU A 188 16.52 8.01 7.40
N GLU A 189 15.60 7.12 7.06
CA GLU A 189 14.79 7.22 5.86
C GLU A 189 13.76 8.34 5.96
N GLN A 190 13.15 8.51 7.14
CA GLN A 190 12.27 9.64 7.42
C GLN A 190 13.06 10.96 7.40
N ILE A 191 14.25 11.03 8.00
CA ILE A 191 15.08 12.24 7.99
C ILE A 191 15.38 12.66 6.55
N LYS A 192 15.73 11.71 5.67
CA LYS A 192 15.95 11.99 4.25
C LYS A 192 14.69 12.54 3.57
N PHE A 193 13.53 11.96 3.88
CA PHE A 193 12.25 12.44 3.34
C PHE A 193 11.91 13.86 3.83
N LEU A 194 12.04 14.14 5.12
CA LEU A 194 11.77 15.47 5.69
C LEU A 194 12.67 16.55 5.09
N LYS A 195 13.93 16.21 4.80
CA LYS A 195 14.85 17.08 4.07
C LYS A 195 14.35 17.39 2.65
N SER A 196 13.88 16.38 1.90
CA SER A 196 13.31 16.63 0.55
C SER A 196 12.06 17.50 0.57
N VAL A 197 11.25 17.40 1.63
CA VAL A 197 10.02 18.19 1.81
C VAL A 197 10.30 19.56 2.46
N HIS A 198 11.58 19.89 2.72
CA HIS A 198 12.01 21.15 3.33
C HIS A 198 11.47 21.41 4.75
N ARG A 199 10.97 20.37 5.45
CA ARG A 199 10.59 20.44 6.88
C ARG A 199 11.80 20.18 7.76
N LEU A 200 12.70 21.16 7.78
CA LEU A 200 14.00 21.06 8.42
C LEU A 200 13.93 21.01 9.96
N ASP A 201 12.95 21.66 10.57
CA ASP A 201 12.79 21.68 12.02
C ASP A 201 12.50 20.27 12.58
N GLU A 202 11.52 19.58 11.99
CA GLU A 202 11.19 18.20 12.35
C GLU A 202 12.37 17.24 12.12
N ALA A 203 13.10 17.44 11.01
CA ALA A 203 14.30 16.66 10.73
C ALA A 203 15.40 16.87 11.78
N ALA A 204 15.61 18.11 12.23
CA ALA A 204 16.60 18.45 13.25
C ALA A 204 16.22 17.87 14.61
N VAL A 205 14.94 17.92 15.00
CA VAL A 205 14.44 17.33 16.25
C VAL A 205 14.66 15.82 16.25
N LEU A 206 14.35 15.14 15.15
CA LEU A 206 14.55 13.69 15.01
C LEU A 206 16.03 13.33 15.02
N LEU A 207 16.87 14.05 14.28
CA LEU A 207 18.32 13.86 14.31
C LEU A 207 18.87 14.03 15.73
N THR A 208 18.42 15.04 16.47
CA THR A 208 18.84 15.27 17.86
C THR A 208 18.47 14.09 18.77
N LYS A 209 17.28 13.50 18.60
CA LYS A 209 16.86 12.31 19.35
C LYS A 209 17.73 11.10 19.02
N VAL A 210 17.94 10.80 17.74
CA VAL A 210 18.77 9.69 17.26
C VAL A 210 20.21 9.82 17.75
N VAL A 211 20.74 11.03 17.73
CA VAL A 211 22.11 11.33 18.09
C VAL A 211 22.32 11.26 19.62
N ASN A 212 21.31 11.59 20.42
CA ASN A 212 21.39 11.46 21.87
C ASN A 212 21.18 10.03 22.36
N ASP A 213 20.49 9.19 21.58
CA ASP A 213 20.35 7.77 21.89
C ASP A 213 21.72 7.06 21.85
N GLN A 214 22.04 6.32 22.91
CA GLN A 214 23.29 5.57 23.03
C GLN A 214 23.21 4.19 22.36
N ASN A 215 22.00 3.64 22.23
CA ASN A 215 21.78 2.30 21.70
C ASN A 215 21.48 2.31 20.20
N PHE A 216 21.34 3.49 19.58
CA PHE A 216 21.02 3.59 18.16
C PHE A 216 22.19 3.14 17.28
N VAL A 217 21.95 2.10 16.48
CA VAL A 217 22.86 1.64 15.42
C VAL A 217 22.23 1.93 14.07
N SER A 218 22.95 2.69 13.23
CA SER A 218 22.51 2.98 11.88
C SER A 218 22.49 1.72 11.03
N LYS A 219 21.33 1.39 10.43
CA LYS A 219 21.20 0.34 9.40
C LYS A 219 22.12 0.55 8.19
N ARG A 220 22.50 1.79 7.87
CA ARG A 220 23.42 2.15 6.78
C ARG A 220 24.90 2.14 7.18
N GLY A 221 25.23 1.68 8.38
CA GLY A 221 26.60 1.70 8.91
C GLY A 221 27.20 3.11 9.09
N ARG A 222 26.38 4.16 9.17
CA ARG A 222 26.86 5.53 9.43
C ARG A 222 27.37 5.63 10.86
N SER A 223 28.55 6.22 11.03
CA SER A 223 29.06 6.54 12.35
C SER A 223 28.20 7.62 13.02
N LYS A 224 28.11 7.55 14.35
CA LYS A 224 27.43 8.56 15.17
C LYS A 224 28.01 9.96 14.94
N HIS A 225 29.32 10.06 14.71
CA HIS A 225 29.99 11.29 14.29
C HIS A 225 29.39 11.87 13.00
N LYS A 226 29.18 11.04 11.97
CA LYS A 226 28.62 11.48 10.69
C LYS A 226 27.19 12.04 10.83
N LEU A 227 26.39 11.44 11.71
CA LEU A 227 25.04 11.94 12.03
C LEU A 227 25.09 13.28 12.78
N TRP A 228 26.06 13.44 13.69
CA TRP A 228 26.33 14.71 14.37
C TRP A 228 26.75 15.82 13.39
N THR A 229 27.72 15.56 12.52
CA THR A 229 28.15 16.52 11.49
C THR A 229 26.98 16.89 10.56
N GLU A 230 26.15 15.92 10.19
CA GLU A 230 24.94 16.15 9.38
C GLU A 230 23.91 17.04 10.10
N LEU A 231 23.74 16.89 11.42
CA LEU A 231 22.89 17.75 12.24
C LEU A 231 23.43 19.18 12.32
N CYS A 232 24.72 19.35 12.63
CA CYS A 232 25.37 20.66 12.68
C CYS A 232 25.26 21.38 11.33
N ASN A 233 25.58 20.71 10.23
CA ASN A 233 25.45 21.27 8.88
C ASN A 233 24.03 21.72 8.54
N LEU A 234 23.01 20.98 8.99
CA LEU A 234 21.61 21.32 8.76
C LEU A 234 21.22 22.60 9.51
N MET A 235 21.58 22.67 10.79
CA MET A 235 21.29 23.82 11.66
C MET A 235 21.99 25.09 11.18
N CYS A 236 23.27 24.99 10.81
CA CYS A 236 24.08 26.16 10.45
C CYS A 236 23.69 26.71 9.08
N LYS A 237 23.29 25.85 8.12
CA LYS A 237 22.79 26.31 6.81
C LYS A 237 21.39 26.91 6.87
N ASN A 238 20.60 26.60 7.90
CA ASN A 238 19.21 27.05 7.98
C ASN A 238 18.80 27.52 9.40
N PRO A 239 19.45 28.55 9.98
CA PRO A 239 19.18 28.96 11.36
C PRO A 239 17.73 29.42 11.58
N LEU A 240 17.16 30.14 10.62
CA LEU A 240 15.80 30.70 10.71
C LEU A 240 14.68 29.66 10.61
N LYS A 241 14.97 28.46 10.07
CA LYS A 241 13.96 27.41 9.85
C LYS A 241 13.93 26.37 10.98
N VAL A 242 14.89 26.41 11.91
CA VAL A 242 14.98 25.50 13.05
C VAL A 242 14.66 26.30 14.31
N SER A 243 13.36 26.49 14.58
CA SER A 243 12.88 27.25 15.73
C SER A 243 12.71 26.40 17.00
N SER A 244 12.50 25.09 16.86
CA SER A 244 12.13 24.23 17.99
C SER A 244 13.31 23.79 18.85
N LEU A 245 14.55 24.05 18.40
CA LEU A 245 15.76 23.60 19.08
C LEU A 245 16.63 24.79 19.51
N LYS A 246 17.22 24.70 20.71
CA LYS A 246 18.24 25.64 21.16
C LYS A 246 19.57 25.33 20.47
N VAL A 247 19.77 25.92 19.30
CA VAL A 247 20.91 25.71 18.41
C VAL A 247 22.25 25.86 19.15
N ASP A 248 22.41 26.94 19.91
CA ASP A 248 23.64 27.24 20.66
C ASP A 248 23.98 26.16 21.71
N ALA A 249 23.00 25.69 22.48
CA ALA A 249 23.22 24.65 23.49
C ALA A 249 23.65 23.32 22.86
N ILE A 250 23.08 22.96 21.71
CA ILE A 250 23.39 21.73 20.99
C ILE A 250 24.80 21.82 20.37
N LEU A 251 25.15 22.95 19.74
CA LEU A 251 26.49 23.16 19.16
C LEU A 251 27.58 23.16 20.24
N ARG A 252 27.36 23.81 21.39
CA ARG A 252 28.29 23.75 22.53
C ARG A 252 28.44 22.33 23.08
N GLY A 253 27.35 21.55 23.10
CA GLY A 253 27.38 20.12 23.44
C GLY A 253 28.20 19.29 22.44
N ALA A 254 28.09 19.59 21.14
CA ALA A 254 28.84 18.93 20.08
C ALA A 254 30.35 19.22 20.18
N ILE A 255 30.72 20.49 20.38
CA ILE A 255 32.12 20.94 20.54
C ILE A 255 32.80 20.23 21.73
N ARG A 256 32.07 19.98 22.82
CA ARG A 256 32.60 19.25 23.99
C ARG A 256 32.83 17.76 23.73
N ARG A 257 32.04 17.13 22.85
CA ARG A 257 32.12 15.69 22.57
C ARG A 257 33.07 15.33 21.42
N TYR A 258 33.19 16.21 20.43
CA TYR A 258 33.98 15.94 19.21
C TYR A 258 35.01 17.04 19.02
N THR A 259 36.24 16.73 19.44
CA THR A 259 37.37 17.66 19.45
C THR A 259 38.04 17.86 18.08
N SER A 260 37.70 17.04 17.10
CA SER A 260 38.33 17.03 15.77
C SER A 260 37.85 18.12 14.81
N GLU A 261 36.65 18.70 15.01
CA GLU A 261 36.05 19.70 14.10
C GLU A 261 35.70 21.03 14.80
N ILE A 262 36.39 21.33 15.91
CA ILE A 262 36.13 22.51 16.75
C ILE A 262 36.12 23.81 15.92
N GLY A 263 37.09 24.01 15.03
CA GLY A 263 37.21 25.21 14.21
C GLY A 263 35.99 25.47 13.31
N TYR A 264 35.50 24.44 12.62
CA TYR A 264 34.30 24.53 11.78
C TYR A 264 33.05 24.85 12.61
N LEU A 265 32.89 24.19 13.76
CA LEU A 265 31.74 24.37 14.65
C LEU A 265 31.72 25.77 15.29
N TRP A 266 32.87 26.35 15.64
CA TRP A 266 32.95 27.74 16.10
C TRP A 266 32.65 28.75 14.99
N THR A 267 33.14 28.54 13.76
CA THR A 267 32.78 29.41 12.62
C THR A 267 31.30 29.36 12.28
N SER A 268 30.62 28.28 12.63
CA SER A 268 29.18 28.14 12.42
C SER A 268 28.31 28.68 13.57
N LEU A 269 28.95 29.01 14.72
CA LEU A 269 28.32 29.61 15.88
C LEU A 269 28.42 31.15 15.86
N ALA A 270 29.49 31.68 15.26
CA ALA A 270 29.74 33.10 15.01
C ALA A 270 28.85 33.64 13.89
#